data_AF-A0A818LPE8-F1
#
_entry.id   AF-A0A818LPE8-F1
#
_cell.length_a   1.000
_cell.length_b   1.000
_cell.length_c   1.000
_cell.angle_alpha   90.00
_cell.angle_beta   90.00
_cell.angle_gamma   90.00
#
_symmetry.space_group_name_H-M   'P 1'
#
loop_
_entity.id
_entity.type
_entity.pdbx_description
1 polymer ?
#
loop_
_entity_poly.entity_id
_entity_poly.type
_entity_poly.pdbx_seq_one_letter_code
_entity_poly.pdbx_strand_id
1 'polypeptide(L)'
;VNLIYVFIKDDANLRQNLKLEDVFLDFVQSKREVCKAKNIRRITFSLAAKRQFPVYYTYRKRLNFKEDKIYRNLEPALAYQLEVYRLRSFDLEFVPTSNHKTHIYLGKGKVHNKQHDAVDHRFFARSIIRHSDFITKEASYEYLKNEAERTLLEAMDELEIAFSHPLANKTDCNHVFMCFVPTVCIEPAKLEESVRTMVLRYGMFNSKI
;
A
#
# COMPACT_ATOMS: atom_id res chain seq x y z
N VAL A 1 -19.05 12.10 -13.24
CA VAL A 1 -17.93 12.22 -12.27
C VAL A 1 -16.65 12.36 -13.07
N ASN A 2 -15.91 13.45 -12.94
CA ASN A 2 -14.76 13.71 -13.82
C ASN A 2 -13.46 13.26 -13.14
N LEU A 3 -12.70 12.41 -13.84
CA LEU A 3 -11.42 11.86 -13.41
C LEU A 3 -10.40 12.17 -14.49
N ILE A 4 -9.19 12.55 -14.10
CA ILE A 4 -8.08 12.81 -15.02
C ILE A 4 -6.93 11.88 -14.68
N TYR A 5 -6.39 11.24 -15.71
CA TYR A 5 -5.14 10.49 -15.65
C TYR A 5 -4.12 11.15 -16.56
N VAL A 6 -2.93 11.40 -16.02
CA VAL A 6 -1.80 11.94 -16.77
C VAL A 6 -0.70 10.90 -16.73
N PHE A 7 -0.38 10.32 -17.89
CA PHE A 7 0.67 9.34 -18.03
C PHE A 7 1.95 10.03 -18.50
N ILE A 8 3.04 9.83 -17.76
CA ILE A 8 4.34 10.42 -18.03
C ILE A 8 5.33 9.26 -18.19
N LYS A 9 6.02 9.23 -19.33
CA LYS A 9 7.13 8.32 -19.55
C LYS A 9 8.38 8.91 -18.92
N ASP A 10 9.01 8.18 -18.02
CA ASP A 10 10.19 8.65 -17.29
C ASP A 10 11.48 8.24 -18.02
N ASP A 11 11.76 8.88 -19.17
CA ASP A 11 12.96 8.63 -19.97
C ASP A 11 14.20 9.40 -19.46
N ALA A 12 14.02 10.37 -18.56
CA ALA A 12 15.07 11.29 -18.09
C ALA A 12 15.43 11.13 -16.61
N ASN A 13 15.07 10.00 -15.99
CA ASN A 13 15.26 9.73 -14.55
C ASN A 13 14.69 10.86 -13.66
N LEU A 14 13.54 11.41 -14.05
CA LEU A 14 12.87 12.51 -13.34
C LEU A 14 12.61 12.15 -11.87
N ARG A 15 12.34 10.87 -11.58
CA ARG A 15 12.17 10.35 -10.20
C ARG A 15 13.38 10.58 -9.30
N GLN A 16 14.59 10.56 -9.86
CA GLN A 16 15.84 10.70 -9.11
C GLN A 16 16.29 12.16 -9.03
N ASN A 17 15.97 12.94 -10.07
CA ASN A 17 16.48 14.29 -10.24
C ASN A 17 15.57 15.37 -9.64
N LEU A 18 14.29 15.07 -9.41
CA LEU A 18 13.30 16.06 -8.96
C LEU A 18 12.50 15.57 -7.76
N LYS A 19 12.10 16.50 -6.90
CA LYS A 19 11.05 16.29 -5.91
C LYS A 19 9.69 16.34 -6.59
N LEU A 20 9.33 15.27 -7.29
CA LEU A 20 8.11 15.17 -8.09
C LEU A 20 6.83 15.46 -7.29
N GLU A 21 6.83 15.12 -6.00
CA GLU A 21 5.73 15.41 -5.09
C GLU A 21 5.41 16.91 -5.03
N ASP A 22 6.44 17.74 -4.90
CA ASP A 22 6.31 19.20 -4.84
C ASP A 22 5.86 19.75 -6.20
N VAL A 23 6.50 19.31 -7.29
CA VAL A 23 6.19 19.73 -8.66
C VAL A 23 4.73 19.47 -9.01
N PHE A 24 4.23 18.26 -8.75
CA PHE A 24 2.85 17.90 -9.04
C PHE A 24 1.86 18.58 -8.09
N LEU A 25 2.21 18.75 -6.80
CA LEU A 25 1.38 19.48 -5.86
C LEU A 25 1.20 20.93 -6.30
N ASP A 26 2.28 21.63 -6.63
CA ASP A 26 2.27 23.03 -7.07
C ASP A 26 1.45 23.18 -8.36
N PHE A 27 1.66 22.30 -9.34
CA PHE A 27 0.88 22.29 -10.57
C PHE A 27 -0.62 22.13 -10.29
N VAL A 28 -1.01 21.13 -9.49
CA VAL A 28 -2.42 20.87 -9.18
C VAL A 28 -3.03 22.02 -8.38
N GLN A 29 -2.30 22.59 -7.42
CA GLN A 29 -2.77 23.73 -6.63
C GLN A 29 -2.95 24.98 -7.51
N SER A 30 -2.05 25.22 -8.48
CA SER A 30 -2.19 26.33 -9.43
C SER A 30 -3.47 26.24 -10.29
N LYS A 31 -4.00 25.03 -10.49
CA LYS A 31 -5.22 24.75 -11.27
C LYS A 31 -6.44 24.44 -10.41
N ARG A 32 -6.35 24.60 -9.07
CA ARG A 32 -7.36 24.13 -8.12
C ARG A 32 -8.77 24.66 -8.41
N GLU A 33 -8.90 25.96 -8.67
CA GLU A 33 -10.21 26.58 -8.90
C GLU A 33 -10.83 26.14 -10.23
N VAL A 34 -10.00 25.98 -11.27
CA VAL A 34 -10.43 25.39 -12.55
C VAL A 34 -10.93 23.95 -12.33
N CYS A 35 -10.21 23.18 -11.52
CA CYS A 35 -10.59 21.80 -11.21
C CYS A 35 -11.92 21.71 -10.45
N LYS A 36 -12.17 22.63 -9.52
CA LYS A 36 -13.46 22.76 -8.83
C LYS A 36 -14.59 23.12 -9.80
N ALA A 37 -14.38 24.14 -10.64
CA ALA A 37 -15.37 24.61 -11.61
C ALA A 37 -15.77 23.52 -12.62
N LYS A 38 -14.80 22.69 -13.06
CA LYS A 38 -15.04 21.55 -13.96
C LYS A 38 -15.47 20.27 -13.23
N ASN A 39 -15.76 20.34 -11.93
CA ASN A 39 -16.16 19.22 -11.08
C ASN A 39 -15.23 18.00 -11.18
N ILE A 40 -13.92 18.23 -11.30
CA ILE A 40 -12.91 17.19 -11.28
C ILE A 40 -12.83 16.62 -9.86
N ARG A 41 -13.01 15.31 -9.73
CA ARG A 41 -12.97 14.62 -8.43
C ARG A 41 -11.57 14.15 -8.08
N ARG A 42 -10.80 13.76 -9.09
CA ARG A 42 -9.47 13.16 -8.95
C ARG A 42 -8.58 13.48 -10.15
N ILE A 43 -7.32 13.78 -9.86
CA ILE A 43 -6.24 13.84 -10.84
C ILE A 43 -5.19 12.84 -10.37
N THR A 44 -4.74 11.97 -11.27
CA THR A 44 -3.70 10.99 -10.98
C THR A 44 -2.59 11.11 -12.01
N PHE A 45 -1.37 11.35 -11.54
CA PHE A 45 -0.16 11.27 -12.34
C PHE A 45 0.41 9.86 -12.19
N SER A 46 0.70 9.22 -13.32
CA SER A 46 1.36 7.93 -13.40
C SER A 46 2.67 8.09 -14.14
N LEU A 47 3.76 7.73 -13.47
CA LEU A 47 5.09 7.73 -14.08
C LEU A 47 5.49 6.30 -14.34
N ALA A 48 5.90 5.98 -15.56
CA ALA A 48 6.38 4.64 -15.91
C ALA A 48 7.78 4.73 -16.51
N ALA A 49 8.69 3.88 -15.99
CA ALA A 49 10.01 3.65 -16.53
C ALA A 49 10.13 2.18 -16.96
N LYS A 50 10.98 1.90 -17.95
CA LYS A 50 11.16 0.54 -18.46
C LYS A 50 11.62 -0.40 -17.33
N ARG A 51 10.94 -1.55 -17.19
CA ARG A 51 11.21 -2.58 -16.16
C ARG A 51 11.04 -2.14 -14.70
N GLN A 52 10.39 -1.01 -14.44
CA GLN A 52 10.06 -0.56 -13.09
C GLN A 52 8.54 -0.51 -12.91
N PHE A 53 8.09 -0.70 -11.66
CA PHE A 53 6.70 -0.46 -11.35
C PHE A 53 6.33 1.02 -11.57
N PRO A 54 5.13 1.30 -12.10
CA PRO A 54 4.64 2.66 -12.20
C PRO A 54 4.44 3.27 -10.80
N VAL A 55 4.75 4.55 -10.69
CA VAL A 55 4.58 5.35 -9.48
C VAL A 55 3.37 6.23 -9.69
N TYR A 56 2.52 6.35 -8.67
CA TYR A 56 1.24 7.05 -8.76
C TYR A 56 1.13 8.14 -7.71
N TYR A 57 0.77 9.35 -8.15
CA TYR A 57 0.44 10.50 -7.31
C TYR A 57 -1.01 10.87 -7.55
N THR A 58 -1.83 10.83 -6.51
CA THR A 58 -3.29 11.02 -6.64
C THR A 58 -3.76 12.20 -5.80
N TYR A 59 -4.38 13.18 -6.45
CA TYR A 59 -4.93 14.39 -5.83
C TYR A 59 -6.44 14.35 -5.88
N ARG A 60 -7.11 14.56 -4.73
CA ARG A 60 -8.58 14.41 -4.63
C ARG A 60 -9.26 15.71 -4.22
N LYS A 61 -10.41 15.99 -4.83
CA LYS A 61 -11.26 17.15 -4.49
C LYS A 61 -11.59 17.21 -2.99
N ARG A 62 -11.90 16.07 -2.37
CA ARG A 62 -12.23 15.95 -0.93
C ARG A 62 -11.09 16.40 0.00
N LEU A 63 -9.85 16.39 -0.49
CA LEU A 63 -8.65 16.82 0.23
C LEU A 63 -8.19 18.21 -0.22
N ASN A 64 -9.09 19.01 -0.82
CA ASN A 64 -8.75 20.29 -1.46
C ASN A 64 -7.62 20.17 -2.49
N PHE A 65 -7.61 19.05 -3.22
CA PHE A 65 -6.57 18.70 -4.19
C PHE A 65 -5.15 18.65 -3.59
N LYS A 66 -5.04 18.33 -2.29
CA LYS A 66 -3.80 17.77 -1.73
C LYS A 66 -3.68 16.31 -2.14
N GLU A 67 -2.46 15.80 -2.11
CA GLU A 67 -2.20 14.40 -2.41
C GLU A 67 -2.82 13.47 -1.36
N ASP A 68 -3.41 12.38 -1.82
CA ASP A 68 -3.91 11.28 -1.00
C ASP A 68 -2.80 10.23 -0.82
N LYS A 69 -1.85 10.51 0.09
CA LYS A 69 -0.67 9.66 0.32
C LYS A 69 -1.01 8.23 0.75
N ILE A 70 -2.20 8.01 1.32
CA ILE A 70 -2.69 6.68 1.70
C ILE A 70 -2.68 5.71 0.52
N TYR A 71 -2.87 6.21 -0.70
CA TYR A 71 -2.87 5.40 -1.91
C TYR A 71 -1.72 5.78 -2.87
N ARG A 72 -0.60 6.30 -2.34
CA ARG A 72 0.61 6.54 -3.13
C ARG A 72 1.10 5.21 -3.72
N ASN A 73 1.66 5.27 -4.94
CA ASN A 73 2.15 4.09 -5.69
C ASN A 73 1.09 3.06 -6.07
N LEU A 74 -0.19 3.41 -5.91
CA LEU A 74 -1.29 2.52 -6.23
C LEU A 74 -2.18 3.13 -7.30
N GLU A 75 -2.51 2.31 -8.29
CA GLU A 75 -3.54 2.70 -9.25
C GLU A 75 -4.87 2.87 -8.50
N PRO A 76 -5.54 4.04 -8.61
CA PRO A 76 -6.74 4.31 -7.82
C PRO A 76 -7.91 3.35 -8.09
N ALA A 77 -7.95 2.71 -9.26
CA ALA A 77 -8.95 1.71 -9.61
C ALA A 77 -8.72 0.39 -8.85
N LEU A 78 -7.47 0.08 -8.50
CA LEU A 78 -7.07 -1.14 -7.79
C LEU A 78 -6.93 -0.91 -6.28
N ALA A 79 -7.12 0.32 -5.82
CA ALA A 79 -6.93 0.71 -4.42
C ALA A 79 -7.81 -0.05 -3.41
N TYR A 80 -8.96 -0.55 -3.85
CA TYR A 80 -9.85 -1.36 -3.00
C TYR A 80 -9.21 -2.69 -2.58
N GLN A 81 -8.25 -3.22 -3.36
CA GLN A 81 -7.58 -4.50 -3.10
C GLN A 81 -6.73 -4.45 -1.82
N LEU A 82 -6.26 -3.27 -1.42
CA LEU A 82 -5.61 -3.11 -0.12
C LEU A 82 -6.59 -3.06 1.05
N GLU A 83 -7.90 -3.03 0.81
CA GLU A 83 -8.96 -3.01 1.83
C GLU A 83 -8.82 -1.95 2.93
N VAL A 84 -8.17 -0.80 2.65
CA VAL A 84 -7.83 0.22 3.66
C VAL A 84 -9.07 0.71 4.42
N TYR A 85 -10.26 0.62 3.81
CA TYR A 85 -11.54 0.93 4.45
C TYR A 85 -11.84 0.11 5.72
N ARG A 86 -11.24 -1.09 5.88
CA ARG A 86 -11.35 -1.92 7.09
C ARG A 86 -10.62 -1.32 8.29
N LEU A 87 -9.68 -0.40 8.06
CA LEU A 87 -8.91 0.29 9.10
C LEU A 87 -9.55 1.60 9.58
N ARG A 88 -10.85 1.82 9.29
CA ARG A 88 -11.55 3.07 9.60
C ARG A 88 -11.55 3.47 11.08
N SER A 89 -11.32 2.53 12.00
CA SER A 89 -11.15 2.77 13.44
C SER A 89 -9.81 3.41 13.80
N PHE A 90 -8.90 3.56 12.85
CA PHE A 90 -7.60 4.19 13.02
C PHE A 90 -7.50 5.47 12.19
N ASP A 91 -6.76 6.45 12.70
CA ASP A 91 -6.19 7.54 11.92
C ASP A 91 -4.89 7.02 11.31
N LEU A 92 -4.86 6.94 9.98
CA LEU A 92 -3.76 6.34 9.23
C LEU A 92 -2.76 7.38 8.75
N GLU A 93 -1.49 7.05 8.91
CA GLU A 93 -0.35 7.72 8.32
C GLU A 93 0.37 6.72 7.41
N PHE A 94 0.60 7.11 6.14
CA PHE A 94 1.39 6.30 5.22
C PHE A 94 2.87 6.44 5.56
N VAL A 95 3.55 5.31 5.78
CA VAL A 95 4.99 5.25 6.01
C VAL A 95 5.67 4.95 4.67
N PRO A 96 6.52 5.85 4.16
CA PRO A 96 7.22 5.61 2.90
C PRO A 96 8.09 4.36 2.94
N THR A 97 7.96 3.51 1.92
CA THR A 97 8.70 2.25 1.78
C THR A 97 9.66 2.30 0.58
N SER A 98 10.73 1.51 0.67
CA SER A 98 11.64 1.32 -0.47
C SER A 98 11.02 0.38 -1.50
N ASN A 99 10.30 -0.64 -1.04
CA ASN A 99 9.51 -1.55 -1.84
C ASN A 99 8.08 -1.06 -2.04
N HIS A 100 7.76 -0.59 -3.24
CA HIS A 100 6.42 -0.09 -3.59
C HIS A 100 5.34 -1.16 -3.72
N LYS A 101 5.67 -2.46 -3.56
CA LYS A 101 4.67 -3.54 -3.52
C LYS A 101 3.96 -3.64 -2.17
N THR A 102 4.65 -3.24 -1.10
CA THR A 102 4.13 -3.26 0.27
C THR A 102 3.81 -1.84 0.71
N HIS A 103 2.59 -1.65 1.22
CA HIS A 103 2.14 -0.39 1.77
C HIS A 103 2.11 -0.52 3.29
N ILE A 104 2.93 0.30 3.98
CA ILE A 104 2.95 0.35 5.43
C ILE A 104 2.14 1.56 5.90
N TYR A 105 1.25 1.33 6.85
CA TYR A 105 0.49 2.38 7.51
C TYR A 105 0.71 2.32 9.02
N LEU A 106 1.06 3.45 9.63
CA LEU A 106 0.94 3.61 11.07
C LEU A 106 -0.51 4.03 11.37
N GLY A 107 -1.23 3.21 12.12
CA GLY A 107 -2.57 3.51 12.60
C GLY A 107 -2.55 3.95 14.06
N LYS A 108 -3.27 5.03 14.35
CA LYS A 108 -3.56 5.52 15.71
C LYS A 108 -5.04 5.31 15.99
N GLY A 109 -5.36 4.52 17.01
CA GLY A 109 -6.73 4.17 17.37
C GLY A 109 -7.54 5.43 17.66
N LYS A 110 -8.71 5.55 17.04
CA LYS A 110 -9.63 6.65 17.31
C LYS A 110 -10.23 6.44 18.69
N VAL A 111 -9.84 7.29 19.63
CA VAL A 111 -10.35 7.22 21.01
C VAL A 111 -11.77 7.76 21.03
N HIS A 112 -12.74 6.90 21.31
CA HIS A 112 -14.14 7.32 21.46
C HIS A 112 -14.45 7.85 22.87
N ASN A 113 -13.70 7.44 23.89
CA ASN A 113 -13.88 7.88 25.29
C ASN A 113 -12.53 8.27 25.92
N LYS A 114 -12.42 9.53 26.36
CA LYS A 114 -11.21 10.16 26.95
C LYS A 114 -10.73 9.55 28.29
N GLN A 115 -11.30 8.43 28.73
CA GLN A 115 -11.06 7.85 30.06
C GLN A 115 -10.07 6.67 30.07
N HIS A 116 -9.62 6.20 28.91
CA HIS A 116 -8.55 5.19 28.83
C HIS A 116 -7.25 5.81 28.32
N ASP A 117 -6.20 5.72 29.15
CA ASP A 117 -4.92 6.43 29.00
C ASP A 117 -3.97 5.87 27.92
N ALA A 118 -4.34 4.80 27.21
CA ALA A 118 -3.50 4.21 26.18
C ALA A 118 -4.16 4.28 24.79
N VAL A 119 -3.58 5.08 23.89
CA VAL A 119 -3.96 5.11 22.48
C VAL A 119 -3.35 3.88 21.79
N ASP A 120 -4.20 3.03 21.23
CA ASP A 120 -3.78 1.86 20.44
C ASP A 120 -2.99 2.30 19.19
N HIS A 121 -1.75 1.86 19.03
CA HIS A 121 -0.94 2.12 17.84
C HIS A 121 -0.56 0.80 17.18
N ARG A 122 -0.64 0.72 15.85
CA ARG A 122 -0.26 -0.47 15.09
C ARG A 122 0.34 -0.11 13.74
N PHE A 123 1.29 -0.90 13.27
CA PHE A 123 1.64 -0.95 11.86
C PHE A 123 0.73 -1.93 11.11
N PHE A 124 0.25 -1.49 9.95
CA PHE A 124 -0.48 -2.32 9.00
C PHE A 124 0.33 -2.42 7.71
N ALA A 125 0.91 -3.59 7.47
CA ALA A 125 1.54 -3.92 6.20
C ALA A 125 0.50 -4.53 5.26
N ARG A 126 0.37 -3.99 4.04
CA ARG A 126 -0.63 -4.44 3.07
C ARG A 126 -0.02 -4.60 1.69
N SER A 127 -0.19 -5.78 1.11
CA SER A 127 0.41 -6.14 -0.18
C SER A 127 -0.61 -6.81 -1.09
N ILE A 128 -0.44 -6.61 -2.40
CA ILE A 128 -1.27 -7.22 -3.44
C ILE A 128 -0.40 -8.21 -4.21
N ILE A 129 -0.77 -9.49 -4.15
CA ILE A 129 -0.11 -10.57 -4.89
C ILE A 129 -0.86 -10.77 -6.20
N ARG A 130 -0.12 -10.68 -7.29
CA ARG A 130 -0.62 -10.85 -8.66
C ARG A 130 0.09 -12.04 -9.28
N HIS A 131 -0.59 -12.71 -10.20
CA HIS A 131 -0.01 -13.74 -11.04
C HIS A 131 0.21 -13.11 -12.41
N SER A 132 1.44 -13.14 -12.91
CA SER A 132 1.69 -12.87 -14.32
C SER A 132 1.11 -14.01 -15.14
N ASP A 133 0.32 -13.70 -16.16
CA ASP A 133 -0.41 -14.68 -16.97
C ASP A 133 0.51 -15.78 -17.55
N PHE A 134 -0.09 -16.95 -17.83
CA PHE A 134 0.48 -18.17 -18.45
C PHE A 134 1.17 -19.21 -17.54
N ILE A 135 0.48 -19.71 -16.50
CA ILE A 135 0.95 -20.86 -15.70
C ILE A 135 -0.21 -21.87 -15.51
N THR A 136 0.10 -23.19 -15.50
CA THR A 136 -0.88 -24.28 -15.26
C THR A 136 -1.39 -24.28 -13.81
N LYS A 137 -2.53 -24.91 -13.50
CA LYS A 137 -3.15 -24.86 -12.15
C LYS A 137 -2.20 -25.25 -11.00
N GLU A 138 -1.48 -26.35 -11.16
CA GLU A 138 -0.56 -26.87 -10.15
C GLU A 138 0.65 -25.93 -9.98
N ALA A 139 1.18 -25.44 -11.10
CA ALA A 139 2.25 -24.45 -11.07
C ALA A 139 1.76 -23.08 -10.55
N SER A 140 0.47 -22.74 -10.71
CA SER A 140 -0.13 -21.53 -10.14
C SER A 140 -0.17 -21.60 -8.62
N TYR A 141 -0.47 -22.76 -8.02
CA TYR A 141 -0.46 -22.89 -6.56
C TYR A 141 0.95 -22.74 -5.98
N GLU A 142 1.93 -23.51 -6.47
CA GLU A 142 3.30 -23.42 -5.95
C GLU A 142 3.90 -22.04 -6.22
N TYR A 143 3.59 -21.42 -7.37
CA TYR A 143 3.94 -20.03 -7.64
C TYR A 143 3.34 -19.08 -6.60
N LEU A 144 2.04 -19.16 -6.34
CA LEU A 144 1.37 -18.27 -5.37
C LEU A 144 1.89 -18.47 -3.95
N LYS A 145 2.22 -19.71 -3.57
CA LYS A 145 2.84 -20.01 -2.29
C LYS A 145 4.21 -19.36 -2.16
N ASN A 146 5.07 -19.51 -3.17
CA ASN A 146 6.41 -18.90 -3.19
C ASN A 146 6.32 -17.36 -3.23
N GLU A 147 5.39 -16.81 -3.99
CA GLU A 147 5.12 -15.37 -4.02
C GLU A 147 4.58 -14.85 -2.68
N ALA A 148 3.75 -15.62 -1.98
CA ALA A 148 3.27 -15.29 -0.64
C ALA A 148 4.41 -15.24 0.37
N GLU A 149 5.26 -16.26 0.37
CA GLU A 149 6.43 -16.33 1.26
C GLU A 149 7.39 -15.18 1.00
N ARG A 150 7.70 -14.91 -0.28
CA ARG A 150 8.52 -13.76 -0.67
C ARG A 150 7.90 -12.43 -0.26
N THR A 151 6.59 -12.25 -0.49
CA THR A 151 5.88 -11.01 -0.12
C THR A 151 5.83 -10.81 1.39
N LEU A 152 5.70 -11.91 2.16
CA LEU A 152 5.76 -11.84 3.62
C LEU A 152 7.13 -11.36 4.09
N LEU A 153 8.21 -11.94 3.58
CA LEU A 153 9.58 -11.52 3.92
C LEU A 153 9.83 -10.05 3.53
N GLU A 154 9.48 -9.66 2.30
CA GLU A 154 9.56 -8.27 1.84
C GLU A 154 8.75 -7.31 2.75
N ALA A 155 7.61 -7.75 3.29
CA ALA A 155 6.81 -6.95 4.22
C ALA A 155 7.43 -6.89 5.61
N MET A 156 8.08 -7.95 6.08
CA MET A 156 8.81 -7.98 7.35
C MET A 156 10.02 -7.05 7.32
N ASP A 157 10.79 -7.05 6.23
CA ASP A 157 11.93 -6.13 6.04
C ASP A 157 11.47 -4.66 6.07
N GLU A 158 10.38 -4.33 5.38
CA GLU A 158 9.82 -2.97 5.40
C GLU A 158 9.23 -2.59 6.76
N LEU A 159 8.67 -3.56 7.51
CA LEU A 159 8.25 -3.33 8.89
C LEU A 159 9.46 -3.05 9.79
N GLU A 160 10.53 -3.81 9.70
CA GLU A 160 11.77 -3.58 10.47
C GLU A 160 12.31 -2.17 10.22
N ILE A 161 12.30 -1.69 8.97
CA ILE A 161 12.64 -0.30 8.65
C ILE A 161 11.62 0.67 9.25
N ALA A 162 10.32 0.38 9.17
CA ALA A 162 9.26 1.21 9.76
C ALA A 162 9.38 1.32 11.29
N PHE A 163 10.06 0.39 11.97
CA PHE A 163 10.36 0.48 13.40
C PHE A 163 11.35 1.60 13.77
N SER A 164 11.97 2.25 12.79
CA SER A 164 12.68 3.52 12.99
C SER A 164 11.75 4.72 13.25
N HIS A 165 10.43 4.55 13.03
CA HIS A 165 9.45 5.61 13.24
C HIS A 165 9.37 6.02 14.73
N PRO A 166 9.24 7.32 15.07
CA PRO A 166 9.25 7.81 16.46
C PRO A 166 8.17 7.22 17.40
N LEU A 167 7.13 6.58 16.84
CA LEU A 167 6.03 5.97 17.58
C LEU A 167 6.05 4.44 17.56
N ALA A 168 7.07 3.82 16.96
CA ALA A 168 7.18 2.37 16.83
C ALA A 168 7.20 1.66 18.20
N ASN A 169 7.84 2.26 19.20
CA ASN A 169 7.86 1.74 20.57
C ASN A 169 6.49 1.73 21.27
N LYS A 170 5.47 2.36 20.69
CA LYS A 170 4.09 2.33 21.19
C LYS A 170 3.22 1.33 20.43
N THR A 171 3.75 0.73 19.35
CA THR A 171 2.96 -0.19 18.53
C THR A 171 2.89 -1.58 19.16
N ASP A 172 1.72 -2.21 19.05
CA ASP A 172 1.48 -3.59 19.43
C ASP A 172 0.51 -4.22 18.41
N CYS A 173 0.46 -5.54 18.33
CA CYS A 173 -0.46 -6.29 17.46
C CYS A 173 -0.40 -5.82 15.99
N ASN A 174 0.82 -5.61 15.48
CA ASN A 174 1.08 -5.26 14.09
C ASN A 174 0.47 -6.31 13.15
N HIS A 175 0.07 -5.88 11.95
CA HIS A 175 -0.80 -6.68 11.09
C HIS A 175 -0.32 -6.71 9.65
N VAL A 176 -0.05 -7.92 9.14
CA VAL A 176 0.29 -8.17 7.74
C VAL A 176 -0.96 -8.67 7.00
N PHE A 177 -1.27 -8.03 5.88
CA PHE A 177 -2.37 -8.38 4.98
C PHE A 177 -1.83 -8.64 3.57
N MET A 178 -2.22 -9.76 2.98
CA MET A 178 -1.89 -10.11 1.60
C MET A 178 -3.17 -10.40 0.82
N CYS A 179 -3.41 -9.62 -0.24
CA CYS A 179 -4.54 -9.81 -1.14
C CYS A 179 -4.09 -10.55 -2.41
N PHE A 180 -4.54 -11.79 -2.57
CA PHE A 180 -4.33 -12.57 -3.79
C PHE A 180 -5.40 -12.19 -4.82
N VAL A 181 -5.00 -11.51 -5.89
CA VAL A 181 -5.90 -11.13 -7.00
C VAL A 181 -6.26 -12.31 -7.92
N PRO A 182 -5.34 -13.24 -8.25
CA PRO A 182 -5.63 -14.37 -9.12
C PRO A 182 -6.65 -15.30 -8.48
N THR A 183 -7.63 -15.73 -9.25
CA THR A 183 -8.53 -16.81 -8.84
C THR A 183 -7.87 -18.14 -9.17
N VAL A 184 -7.53 -18.92 -8.14
CA VAL A 184 -6.92 -20.25 -8.29
C VAL A 184 -7.77 -21.25 -7.51
N CYS A 185 -8.02 -22.41 -8.12
CA CYS A 185 -8.66 -23.53 -7.44
C CYS A 185 -7.61 -24.21 -6.55
N ILE A 186 -7.80 -24.13 -5.23
CA ILE A 186 -6.89 -24.69 -4.24
C ILE A 186 -7.70 -25.54 -3.27
N GLU A 187 -7.18 -26.71 -2.93
CA GLU A 187 -7.77 -27.54 -1.88
C GLU A 187 -7.58 -26.88 -0.50
N PRO A 188 -8.65 -26.71 0.30
CA PRO A 188 -8.58 -26.02 1.58
C PRO A 188 -7.52 -26.58 2.54
N ALA A 189 -7.37 -27.90 2.62
CA ALA A 189 -6.38 -28.55 3.48
C ALA A 189 -4.94 -28.20 3.06
N LYS A 190 -4.67 -28.16 1.74
CA LYS A 190 -3.36 -27.77 1.21
C LYS A 190 -3.05 -26.30 1.51
N LEU A 191 -4.06 -25.43 1.42
CA LEU A 191 -3.91 -24.01 1.79
C LEU A 191 -3.61 -23.85 3.28
N GLU A 192 -4.37 -24.51 4.14
CA GLU A 192 -4.18 -24.49 5.60
C GLU A 192 -2.76 -24.93 5.98
N GLU A 193 -2.29 -26.05 5.44
CA GLU A 193 -0.95 -26.55 5.73
C GLU A 193 0.15 -25.57 5.31
N SER A 194 0.02 -24.96 4.14
CA SER A 194 1.00 -23.97 3.66
C SER A 194 1.00 -22.71 4.52
N VAL A 195 -0.17 -22.19 4.89
CA VAL A 195 -0.27 -21.04 5.79
C VAL A 195 0.32 -21.37 7.16
N ARG A 196 -0.02 -22.53 7.75
CA ARG A 196 0.51 -22.98 9.03
C ARG A 196 2.03 -23.09 9.00
N THR A 197 2.57 -23.72 7.96
CA THR A 197 4.03 -23.86 7.79
C THR A 197 4.71 -22.50 7.70
N MET A 198 4.15 -21.57 6.93
CA MET A 198 4.69 -20.22 6.80
C MET A 198 4.67 -19.46 8.13
N VAL A 199 3.55 -19.49 8.85
CA VAL A 199 3.40 -18.83 10.15
C VAL A 199 4.35 -19.42 11.18
N LEU A 200 4.50 -20.74 11.26
CA LEU A 200 5.41 -21.37 12.23
C LEU A 200 6.87 -21.09 11.90
N ARG A 201 7.24 -21.06 10.62
CA ARG A 201 8.61 -20.75 10.17
C ARG A 201 9.03 -19.33 10.54
N TYR A 202 8.14 -18.36 10.34
CA TYR A 202 8.45 -16.93 10.53
C TYR A 202 7.95 -16.35 11.86
N GLY A 203 7.15 -17.08 12.61
CA GLY A 203 6.54 -16.64 13.88
C GLY A 203 7.56 -16.25 14.95
N MET A 204 8.73 -16.91 14.99
CA MET A 204 9.80 -16.52 15.92
C MET A 204 10.51 -15.22 15.56
N PHE A 205 10.53 -14.84 14.27
CA PHE A 205 11.00 -13.52 13.85
C PHE A 205 9.96 -12.44 14.16
N ASN A 206 8.67 -12.77 14.05
CA ASN A 206 7.54 -11.89 14.37
C ASN A 206 7.42 -11.52 15.86
N SER A 207 8.16 -12.15 16.78
CA SER A 207 8.09 -11.77 18.21
C SER A 207 8.99 -10.58 18.55
N LYS A 208 9.77 -10.07 17.58
CA LYS A 208 10.67 -8.92 17.74
C LYS A 208 10.15 -7.64 17.07
N ILE A 209 9.09 -7.75 16.28
CA ILE A 209 8.45 -6.72 15.43
C ILE A 209 6.96 -6.72 15.77
#